data_AF-A0A3B9ML25-F1
#
_entry.id   AF-A0A3B9ML25-F1
#
_cell.length_a   1.000
_cell.length_b   1.000
_cell.length_c   1.000
_cell.angle_alpha   90.00
_cell.angle_beta   90.00
_cell.angle_gamma   90.00
#
_symmetry.space_group_name_H-M   'P 1'
#
loop_
_entity.id
_entity.type
_entity.pdbx_description
1 polymer ?
#
loop_
_entity_poly.entity_id
_entity_poly.type
_entity_poly.pdbx_seq_one_letter_code
_entity_poly.pdbx_strand_id
1 'polypeptide(L)'
;MIEIIRSQEKDRLATRLQAIRDRNVALDDALVSEVAAIIREVRTRGDAALIDYTARFDSVQLRASELRVSEDTLKRSALRVDSFVLESLREAIRNVRVFHEHQKEESWEITPAEGVRLGQRINPIARAGLYVPGGTAAYPSSVVMNVVPAQVAGVRRILVTTPPRTLAENPAVAAALVELNVTEVYAVGGAQAIAALAYGTETVPRVDKITGPGNKYVAAAKKLVFGAVGIDSIAGPSEVVIIADDSARADFVAADLLAQAEHGEDASAILLTTSEDLARETAAEVKLQAASLSRRALLERSLARDGA
;
A
#
# COMPACT_ATOMS: atom_id res chain seq x y z
N MET A 1 -2.53 -12.63 24.56
CA MET A 1 -1.72 -12.29 23.38
C MET A 1 -2.37 -12.82 22.11
N ILE A 2 -3.08 -13.94 22.10
CA ILE A 2 -4.18 -14.19 21.16
C ILE A 2 -5.34 -14.79 21.98
N GLU A 3 -6.57 -14.37 21.68
CA GLU A 3 -7.78 -14.80 22.39
C GLU A 3 -8.39 -16.04 21.72
N ILE A 4 -8.42 -17.19 22.39
CA ILE A 4 -9.12 -18.37 21.85
C ILE A 4 -10.61 -18.24 22.18
N ILE A 5 -11.46 -18.24 21.15
CA ILE A 5 -12.92 -18.17 21.27
C ILE A 5 -13.53 -19.43 20.69
N ARG A 6 -14.33 -20.15 21.48
CA ARG A 6 -15.02 -21.34 20.99
C ARG A 6 -16.33 -20.98 20.31
N SER A 7 -16.70 -21.73 19.27
CA SER A 7 -17.96 -21.51 18.53
C SER A 7 -19.22 -21.68 19.38
N GLN A 8 -19.13 -22.39 20.51
CA GLN A 8 -20.24 -22.52 21.46
C GLN A 8 -20.45 -21.25 22.30
N GLU A 9 -19.44 -20.37 22.43
CA GLU A 9 -19.52 -19.08 23.14
C GLU A 9 -20.17 -18.00 22.26
N LYS A 10 -21.42 -18.24 21.83
CA LYS A 10 -22.10 -17.46 20.78
C LYS A 10 -22.04 -15.95 20.96
N ASP A 11 -22.34 -15.45 22.16
CA ASP A 11 -22.37 -13.99 22.41
C ASP A 11 -20.98 -13.38 22.31
N ARG A 12 -19.97 -14.05 22.89
CA ARG A 12 -18.58 -13.61 22.84
C ARG A 12 -18.04 -13.64 21.42
N LEU A 13 -18.32 -14.71 20.67
CA LEU A 13 -17.98 -14.81 19.26
C LEU A 13 -18.64 -13.69 18.45
N ALA A 14 -19.93 -13.43 18.67
CA ALA A 14 -20.65 -12.36 17.98
C ALA A 14 -20.03 -10.98 18.30
N THR A 15 -19.73 -10.69 19.56
CA THR A 15 -19.05 -9.45 19.96
C THR A 15 -17.68 -9.31 19.30
N ARG A 16 -16.87 -10.38 19.29
CA ARG A 16 -15.55 -10.33 18.68
C ARG A 16 -15.63 -10.13 17.17
N LEU A 17 -16.50 -10.88 16.49
CA LEU A 17 -16.72 -10.73 15.05
C LEU A 17 -17.22 -9.32 14.70
N GLN A 18 -18.11 -8.76 15.52
CA GLN A 18 -18.57 -7.38 15.33
C GLN A 18 -17.41 -6.39 15.47
N ALA A 19 -16.57 -6.52 16.50
CA ALA A 19 -15.39 -5.68 16.67
C ALA A 19 -14.39 -5.78 15.50
N ILE A 20 -14.16 -7.00 14.98
CA ILE A 20 -13.31 -7.24 13.81
C ILE A 20 -13.92 -6.59 12.55
N ARG A 21 -15.24 -6.71 12.35
CA ARG A 21 -15.96 -6.13 11.20
C ARG A 21 -16.02 -4.61 11.23
N ASP A 22 -16.05 -4.03 12.44
CA ASP A 22 -16.08 -2.58 12.63
C ASP A 22 -14.70 -1.93 12.45
N ARG A 23 -13.64 -2.72 12.29
CA ARG A 23 -12.29 -2.23 11.93
C ARG A 23 -12.37 -1.47 10.61
N ASN A 24 -12.15 -0.17 10.69
CA ASN A 24 -12.05 0.71 9.55
C ASN A 24 -10.95 1.75 9.81
N VAL A 25 -10.43 2.35 8.75
CA VAL A 25 -9.61 3.56 8.92
C VAL A 25 -10.49 4.61 9.58
N ALA A 26 -10.17 4.98 10.82
CA ALA A 26 -10.86 6.05 11.52
C ALA A 26 -10.57 7.36 10.79
N LEU A 27 -11.50 7.73 9.90
CA LEU A 27 -11.54 9.02 9.23
C LEU A 27 -12.44 9.95 10.04
N ASP A 28 -11.95 10.36 11.21
CA ASP A 28 -12.66 11.32 12.04
C ASP A 28 -12.75 12.70 11.38
N ASP A 29 -13.72 13.51 11.79
CA ASP A 29 -13.99 14.82 11.20
C ASP A 29 -12.79 15.77 11.31
N ALA A 30 -11.97 15.62 12.35
CA ALA A 30 -10.78 16.45 12.56
C ALA A 30 -9.71 16.13 11.51
N LEU A 31 -9.41 14.86 11.28
CA LEU A 31 -8.50 14.38 10.23
C LEU A 31 -8.99 14.82 8.85
N VAL A 32 -10.28 14.64 8.56
CA VAL A 32 -10.88 15.04 7.29
C VAL A 32 -10.74 16.54 7.06
N SER A 33 -10.99 17.36 8.09
CA SER A 33 -10.84 18.82 8.03
C SER A 33 -9.37 19.24 7.81
N GLU A 34 -8.43 18.62 8.52
CA GLU A 34 -6.99 18.87 8.36
C GLU A 34 -6.52 18.54 6.94
N VAL A 35 -6.90 17.37 6.43
CA VAL A 35 -6.54 16.93 5.07
C VAL A 35 -7.20 17.80 4.01
N ALA A 36 -8.45 18.21 4.20
CA ALA A 36 -9.12 19.15 3.30
C ALA A 36 -8.42 20.51 3.24
N ALA A 37 -7.86 20.98 4.36
CA ALA A 37 -7.05 22.19 4.39
C ALA A 37 -5.74 22.01 3.62
N ILE A 38 -5.03 20.89 3.79
CA ILE A 38 -3.82 20.56 3.02
C ILE A 38 -4.11 20.55 1.51
N ILE A 39 -5.19 19.88 1.10
CA ILE A 39 -5.59 19.82 -0.31
C ILE A 39 -5.86 21.23 -0.85
N ARG A 40 -6.55 22.08 -0.08
CA ARG A 40 -6.84 23.45 -0.49
C ARG A 40 -5.56 24.26 -0.69
N GLU A 41 -4.63 24.19 0.25
CA GLU A 41 -3.34 24.89 0.17
C GLU A 41 -2.52 24.45 -1.05
N VAL A 42 -2.46 23.14 -1.34
CA VAL A 42 -1.75 22.64 -2.54
C VAL A 42 -2.42 23.16 -3.82
N ARG A 43 -3.76 23.22 -3.86
CA ARG A 43 -4.48 23.75 -5.02
C ARG A 43 -4.26 25.24 -5.24
N THR A 44 -4.07 26.03 -4.18
CA THR A 44 -3.91 27.48 -4.27
C THR A 44 -2.46 27.91 -4.46
N ARG A 45 -1.50 27.19 -3.86
CA ARG A 45 -0.09 27.58 -3.78
C ARG A 45 0.87 26.65 -4.51
N GLY A 46 0.40 25.55 -5.09
CA GLY A 46 1.21 24.64 -5.89
C GLY A 46 2.44 24.11 -5.15
N ASP A 47 3.59 24.15 -5.82
CA ASP A 47 4.88 23.66 -5.31
C ASP A 47 5.29 24.29 -3.98
N ALA A 48 4.90 25.54 -3.72
CA ALA A 48 5.23 26.21 -2.47
C ALA A 48 4.59 25.50 -1.26
N ALA A 49 3.34 25.04 -1.38
CA ALA A 49 2.71 24.25 -0.34
C ALA A 49 3.36 22.87 -0.20
N LEU A 50 3.79 22.25 -1.31
CA LEU A 50 4.50 20.97 -1.25
C LEU A 50 5.80 21.06 -0.46
N ILE A 51 6.59 22.11 -0.71
CA ILE A 51 7.84 22.38 -0.01
C ILE A 51 7.58 22.61 1.48
N ASP A 52 6.61 23.45 1.84
CA ASP A 52 6.28 23.75 3.23
C ASP A 52 5.83 22.51 4.01
N TYR A 53 4.94 21.70 3.43
CA TYR A 53 4.46 20.48 4.09
C TYR A 53 5.54 19.40 4.17
N THR A 54 6.44 19.32 3.18
CA THR A 54 7.59 18.41 3.22
C THR A 54 8.56 18.83 4.33
N ALA A 55 8.84 20.13 4.49
CA ALA A 55 9.66 20.62 5.59
C ALA A 55 9.01 20.33 6.96
N ARG A 56 7.69 20.51 7.07
CA ARG A 56 6.94 20.30 8.32
C ARG A 56 6.81 18.83 8.71
N PHE A 57 6.46 17.95 7.78
CA PHE A 57 6.11 16.57 8.08
C PHE A 57 7.27 15.59 7.88
N ASP A 58 8.14 15.83 6.90
CA ASP A 58 9.28 14.97 6.60
C ASP A 58 10.61 15.52 7.16
N SER A 59 10.58 16.73 7.73
CA SER A 59 11.77 17.42 8.25
C SER A 59 12.88 17.53 7.20
N VAL A 60 12.49 17.84 5.95
CA VAL A 60 13.39 18.04 4.82
C VAL A 60 13.01 19.34 4.11
N GLN A 61 13.96 20.29 4.06
CA GLN A 61 13.79 21.50 3.27
C GLN A 61 14.19 21.22 1.82
N LEU A 62 13.21 21.20 0.93
CA LEU A 62 13.44 21.07 -0.52
C LEU A 62 13.42 22.44 -1.20
N ARG A 63 14.17 22.57 -2.29
CA ARG A 63 13.95 23.59 -3.32
C ARG A 63 12.96 23.05 -4.36
N ALA A 64 12.33 23.94 -5.12
CA ALA A 64 11.43 23.54 -6.21
C ALA A 64 12.12 22.59 -7.22
N SER A 65 13.39 22.82 -7.52
CA SER A 65 14.20 21.95 -8.39
C SER A 65 14.48 20.55 -7.83
N GLU A 66 14.20 20.32 -6.55
CA GLU A 66 14.42 19.05 -5.84
C GLU A 66 13.12 18.27 -5.63
N LEU A 67 11.96 18.84 -6.00
CA LEU A 67 10.67 18.14 -5.95
C LEU A 67 10.65 16.95 -6.92
N ARG A 68 11.23 17.10 -8.11
CA ARG A 68 11.44 16.00 -9.05
C ARG A 68 12.82 15.38 -8.81
N VAL A 69 12.84 14.08 -8.54
CA VAL A 69 14.08 13.32 -8.36
C VAL A 69 14.76 13.16 -9.72
N SER A 70 16.05 13.48 -9.81
CA SER A 70 16.81 13.28 -11.04
C SER A 70 17.09 11.79 -11.29
N GLU A 71 17.17 11.42 -12.57
CA GLU A 71 17.49 10.05 -12.97
C GLU A 71 18.86 9.59 -12.43
N ASP A 72 19.85 10.48 -12.39
CA ASP A 72 21.16 10.20 -11.79
C ASP A 72 21.07 9.94 -10.29
N THR A 73 20.14 10.58 -9.58
CA THR A 73 19.90 10.32 -8.16
C THR A 73 19.25 8.96 -7.98
N LEU A 74 18.25 8.62 -8.79
CA LEU A 74 17.61 7.30 -8.78
C LEU A 74 18.62 6.18 -9.03
N LYS A 75 19.44 6.31 -10.09
CA LYS A 75 20.48 5.32 -10.42
C LYS A 75 21.52 5.19 -9.31
N ARG A 76 22.03 6.31 -8.76
CA ARG A 76 22.99 6.26 -7.64
C ARG A 76 22.42 5.62 -6.39
N SER A 77 21.16 5.88 -6.06
CA SER A 77 20.48 5.19 -4.97
C SER A 77 20.30 3.71 -5.24
N ALA A 78 19.87 3.34 -6.45
CA ALA A 78 19.68 1.94 -6.85
C ALA A 78 20.97 1.12 -6.78
N LEU A 79 22.13 1.69 -7.13
CA LEU A 79 23.43 1.01 -7.07
C LEU A 79 23.86 0.58 -5.65
N ARG A 80 23.20 1.08 -4.60
CA ARG A 80 23.48 0.68 -3.22
C ARG A 80 22.71 -0.57 -2.79
N VAL A 81 21.82 -1.10 -3.62
CA VAL A 81 21.06 -2.31 -3.31
C VAL A 81 21.97 -3.52 -3.34
N ASP A 82 21.78 -4.45 -2.41
CA ASP A 82 22.47 -5.73 -2.43
C ASP A 82 22.06 -6.56 -3.67
N SER A 83 23.01 -7.30 -4.24
CA SER A 83 22.79 -8.07 -5.47
C SER A 83 21.73 -9.16 -5.32
N PHE A 84 21.63 -9.81 -4.16
CA PHE A 84 20.61 -10.83 -3.89
C PHE A 84 19.22 -10.20 -3.79
N VAL A 85 19.11 -9.01 -3.19
CA VAL A 85 17.87 -8.25 -3.14
C VAL A 85 17.44 -7.81 -4.54
N LEU A 86 18.39 -7.38 -5.39
CA LEU A 86 18.11 -7.00 -6.77
C LEU A 86 17.60 -8.18 -7.60
N GLU A 87 18.21 -9.36 -7.45
CA GLU A 87 17.76 -10.58 -8.14
C GLU A 87 16.35 -10.99 -7.69
N SER A 88 16.11 -11.01 -6.38
CA SER A 88 14.78 -11.28 -5.79
C SER A 88 13.72 -10.30 -6.32
N LEU A 89 14.08 -9.03 -6.45
CA LEU A 89 13.20 -7.99 -6.98
C LEU A 89 12.87 -8.21 -8.47
N ARG A 90 13.85 -8.61 -9.28
CA ARG A 90 13.63 -8.97 -10.69
C ARG A 90 12.73 -10.17 -10.83
N GLU A 91 12.88 -11.17 -9.96
CA GLU A 91 11.97 -12.31 -9.90
C GLU A 91 10.55 -11.88 -9.56
N ALA A 92 10.37 -11.05 -8.51
CA ALA A 92 9.07 -10.51 -8.14
C ALA A 92 8.41 -9.73 -9.30
N ILE A 93 9.18 -8.88 -10.01
CA ILE A 93 8.70 -8.15 -11.19
C ILE A 93 8.22 -9.11 -12.27
N ARG A 94 8.97 -10.19 -12.57
CA ARG A 94 8.57 -11.19 -13.57
C ARG A 94 7.28 -11.89 -13.17
N ASN A 95 7.18 -12.37 -11.93
CA ASN A 95 6.02 -13.11 -11.44
C ASN A 95 4.75 -12.24 -11.47
N VAL A 96 4.85 -11.00 -10.97
CA VAL A 96 3.74 -10.04 -10.98
C VAL A 96 3.33 -9.69 -12.41
N ARG A 97 4.30 -9.54 -13.34
CA ARG A 97 4.01 -9.23 -14.74
C ARG A 97 3.28 -10.36 -15.43
N VAL A 98 3.76 -11.60 -15.29
CA VAL A 98 3.09 -12.79 -15.84
C VAL A 98 1.64 -12.87 -15.37
N PHE A 99 1.39 -12.67 -14.07
CA PHE A 99 0.04 -12.70 -13.53
C PHE A 99 -0.87 -11.64 -14.16
N HIS A 100 -0.42 -10.39 -14.22
CA HIS A 100 -1.24 -9.30 -14.74
C HIS A 100 -1.42 -9.35 -16.26
N GLU A 101 -0.46 -9.93 -17.00
CA GLU A 101 -0.61 -10.17 -18.44
C GLU A 101 -1.75 -11.15 -18.73
N HIS A 102 -1.95 -12.17 -17.88
CA HIS A 102 -3.08 -13.10 -17.99
C HIS A 102 -4.43 -12.46 -17.65
N GLN A 103 -4.45 -11.38 -16.88
CA GLN A 103 -5.68 -10.66 -16.51
C GLN A 103 -6.07 -9.57 -17.52
N LYS A 104 -5.22 -9.28 -18.51
CA LYS A 104 -5.42 -8.16 -19.42
C LYS A 104 -6.63 -8.42 -20.32
N GLU A 105 -7.63 -7.55 -20.22
CA GLU A 105 -8.82 -7.59 -21.07
C GLU A 105 -8.52 -7.11 -22.50
N GLU A 106 -9.10 -7.79 -23.48
CA GLU A 106 -9.05 -7.41 -24.90
C GLU A 106 -10.32 -6.68 -25.34
N SER A 107 -10.17 -5.76 -26.29
CA SER A 107 -11.33 -5.16 -26.95
C SER A 107 -11.99 -6.19 -27.86
N TRP A 108 -13.33 -6.17 -27.93
CA TRP A 108 -14.08 -7.12 -28.75
C TRP A 108 -15.26 -6.44 -29.45
N GLU A 109 -15.73 -7.07 -30.53
CA GLU A 109 -16.90 -6.63 -31.30
C GLU A 109 -17.66 -7.86 -31.81
N ILE A 110 -18.99 -7.79 -31.81
CA ILE A 110 -19.91 -8.80 -32.33
C ILE A 110 -20.99 -8.14 -33.21
N THR A 111 -21.59 -8.92 -34.10
CA THR A 111 -22.72 -8.51 -34.95
C THR A 111 -23.87 -9.49 -34.73
N PRO A 112 -24.75 -9.27 -33.74
CA PRO A 112 -25.80 -10.24 -33.41
C PRO A 112 -26.94 -10.27 -34.44
N ALA A 113 -27.11 -9.20 -35.22
CA ALA A 113 -28.10 -9.08 -36.29
C ALA A 113 -27.58 -8.16 -37.40
N GLU A 114 -28.16 -8.26 -38.59
CA GLU A 114 -27.83 -7.40 -39.72
C GLU A 114 -27.96 -5.92 -39.34
N GLY A 115 -26.90 -5.15 -39.59
CA GLY A 115 -26.84 -3.72 -39.26
C GLY A 115 -26.58 -3.38 -37.79
N VAL A 116 -26.51 -4.36 -36.87
CA VAL A 116 -26.26 -4.12 -35.44
C VAL A 116 -24.84 -4.55 -35.08
N ARG A 117 -24.00 -3.61 -34.60
CA ARG A 117 -22.67 -3.88 -34.07
C ARG A 117 -22.62 -3.53 -32.58
N LEU A 118 -22.18 -4.47 -31.76
CA LEU A 118 -21.97 -4.28 -30.32
C LEU A 118 -20.51 -4.59 -30.00
N GLY A 119 -19.94 -3.94 -28.99
CA GLY A 119 -18.56 -4.20 -28.61
C GLY A 119 -18.15 -3.47 -27.35
N GLN A 120 -16.95 -3.79 -26.88
CA GLN A 120 -16.30 -3.13 -25.77
C GLN A 120 -14.90 -2.74 -26.20
N ARG A 121 -14.56 -1.46 -26.01
CA ARG A 121 -13.21 -0.96 -26.25
C ARG A 121 -12.50 -0.72 -24.92
N ILE A 122 -11.46 -1.49 -24.67
CA ILE A 122 -10.60 -1.38 -23.50
C ILE A 122 -9.44 -0.44 -23.86
N ASN A 123 -9.29 0.67 -23.14
CA ASN A 123 -8.15 1.57 -23.29
C ASN A 123 -7.53 1.85 -21.90
N PRO A 124 -6.19 1.93 -21.80
CA PRO A 124 -5.55 2.37 -20.57
C PRO A 124 -5.89 3.83 -20.26
N ILE A 125 -5.86 4.17 -18.97
CA ILE A 125 -5.78 5.58 -18.55
C ILE A 125 -4.53 6.24 -19.12
N ALA A 126 -4.58 7.55 -19.34
CA ALA A 126 -3.45 8.26 -19.93
C ALA A 126 -2.31 8.43 -18.91
N ARG A 127 -2.65 8.73 -17.65
CA ARG A 127 -1.70 9.04 -16.59
C ARG A 127 -2.09 8.38 -15.26
N ALA A 128 -1.18 7.62 -14.68
CA ALA A 128 -1.33 7.07 -13.33
C ALA A 128 -0.38 7.78 -12.36
N GLY A 129 -0.89 8.11 -11.17
CA GLY A 129 -0.08 8.53 -10.03
C GLY A 129 -0.01 7.41 -9.00
N LEU A 130 1.19 7.00 -8.62
CA LEU A 130 1.41 5.87 -7.72
C LEU A 130 2.08 6.40 -6.45
N TYR A 131 1.41 6.26 -5.32
CA TYR A 131 1.95 6.63 -4.03
C TYR A 131 2.76 5.46 -3.44
N VAL A 132 4.01 5.73 -3.07
CA VAL A 132 4.89 4.78 -2.40
C VAL A 132 5.17 5.29 -0.98
N PRO A 133 4.80 4.54 0.07
CA PRO A 133 5.08 4.93 1.44
C PRO A 133 6.58 5.06 1.74
N GLY A 134 6.92 5.90 2.72
CA GLY A 134 8.28 6.04 3.26
C GLY A 134 8.43 5.48 4.67
N GLY A 135 9.59 5.72 5.29
CA GLY A 135 9.89 5.30 6.66
C GLY A 135 9.95 3.77 6.81
N THR A 136 9.40 3.25 7.91
CA THR A 136 9.39 1.81 8.22
C THR A 136 8.54 0.96 7.29
N ALA A 137 7.72 1.60 6.44
CA ALA A 137 6.86 0.97 5.45
C ALA A 137 7.31 1.23 4.00
N ALA A 138 8.54 1.71 3.80
CA ALA A 138 9.13 1.85 2.48
C ALA A 138 9.39 0.47 1.87
N TYR A 139 8.49 0.01 1.01
CA TYR A 139 8.57 -1.32 0.42
C TYR A 139 8.78 -1.27 -1.10
N PRO A 140 9.80 -1.96 -1.65
CA PRO A 140 9.94 -2.11 -3.11
C PRO A 140 8.76 -2.90 -3.71
N SER A 141 8.12 -3.79 -2.93
CA SER A 141 6.93 -4.51 -3.36
C SER A 141 5.77 -3.58 -3.72
N SER A 142 5.58 -2.47 -2.97
CA SER A 142 4.57 -1.45 -3.31
C SER A 142 4.82 -0.81 -4.67
N VAL A 143 6.07 -0.60 -5.06
CA VAL A 143 6.43 -0.12 -6.40
C VAL A 143 6.04 -1.16 -7.44
N VAL A 144 6.47 -2.41 -7.26
CA VAL A 144 6.20 -3.50 -8.20
C VAL A 144 4.69 -3.70 -8.40
N MET A 145 3.93 -3.80 -7.31
CA MET A 145 2.48 -4.04 -7.33
C MET A 145 1.66 -2.88 -7.90
N ASN A 146 2.21 -1.67 -7.99
CA ASN A 146 1.52 -0.52 -8.60
C ASN A 146 1.97 -0.26 -10.04
N VAL A 147 3.28 -0.31 -10.30
CA VAL A 147 3.87 0.04 -11.60
C VAL A 147 3.64 -1.06 -12.63
N VAL A 148 3.85 -2.34 -12.26
CA VAL A 148 3.75 -3.44 -13.20
C VAL A 148 2.35 -3.54 -13.82
N PRO A 149 1.24 -3.50 -13.05
CA PRO A 149 -0.11 -3.54 -13.63
C PRO A 149 -0.39 -2.33 -14.53
N ALA A 150 0.08 -1.14 -14.16
CA ALA A 150 -0.05 0.06 -14.99
C ALA A 150 0.68 -0.09 -16.33
N GLN A 151 1.89 -0.66 -16.34
CA GLN A 151 2.62 -0.95 -17.57
C GLN A 151 1.94 -2.01 -18.43
N VAL A 152 1.46 -3.10 -17.83
CA VAL A 152 0.76 -4.17 -18.55
C VAL A 152 -0.53 -3.66 -19.20
N ALA A 153 -1.27 -2.81 -18.49
CA ALA A 153 -2.45 -2.13 -19.02
C ALA A 153 -2.13 -1.19 -20.20
N GLY A 154 -0.88 -0.69 -20.29
CA GLY A 154 -0.44 0.23 -21.33
C GLY A 154 -0.52 1.71 -20.96
N VAL A 155 -0.49 2.04 -19.66
CA VAL A 155 -0.47 3.42 -19.18
C VAL A 155 0.81 4.10 -19.66
N ARG A 156 0.67 5.19 -20.41
CA ARG A 156 1.80 5.86 -21.08
C ARG A 156 2.64 6.72 -20.14
N ARG A 157 2.04 7.26 -19.08
CA ARG A 157 2.72 8.13 -18.12
C ARG A 157 2.45 7.66 -16.71
N ILE A 158 3.51 7.24 -16.02
CA ILE A 158 3.45 6.73 -14.65
C ILE A 158 4.28 7.66 -13.78
N LEU A 159 3.61 8.36 -12.87
CA LEU A 159 4.23 9.25 -11.90
C LEU A 159 4.28 8.53 -10.56
N VAL A 160 5.40 8.61 -9.86
CA VAL A 160 5.55 8.06 -8.52
C VAL A 160 5.81 9.19 -7.54
N THR A 161 5.07 9.23 -6.43
CA THR A 161 5.36 10.12 -5.30
C THR A 161 5.82 9.28 -4.12
N THR A 162 6.92 9.69 -3.49
CA THR A 162 7.45 9.06 -2.28
C THR A 162 8.04 10.13 -1.37
N PRO A 163 7.98 9.99 -0.03
CA PRO A 163 8.66 10.91 0.88
C PRO A 163 10.15 11.09 0.54
N PRO A 164 10.74 12.29 0.76
CA PRO A 164 12.04 12.67 0.21
C PRO A 164 13.22 11.81 0.66
N ARG A 165 13.13 11.17 1.83
CA ARG A 165 14.22 10.32 2.36
C ARG A 165 14.14 8.87 1.88
N THR A 166 13.00 8.45 1.32
CA THR A 166 12.72 7.03 1.04
C THR A 166 13.76 6.38 0.14
N LEU A 167 14.18 7.06 -0.93
CA LEU A 167 15.15 6.51 -1.88
C LEU A 167 16.57 6.42 -1.31
N ALA A 168 16.90 7.25 -0.32
CA ALA A 168 18.21 7.23 0.34
C ALA A 168 18.27 6.20 1.47
N GLU A 169 17.16 6.04 2.20
CA GLU A 169 16.99 5.10 3.32
C GLU A 169 16.72 3.68 2.84
N ASN A 170 15.98 3.51 1.75
CA ASN A 170 15.71 2.22 1.14
C ASN A 170 16.12 2.18 -0.35
N PRO A 171 17.38 1.81 -0.63
CA PRO A 171 17.89 1.60 -1.98
C PRO A 171 17.06 0.65 -2.85
N ALA A 172 16.37 -0.32 -2.25
CA ALA A 172 15.57 -1.29 -3.00
C ALA A 172 14.34 -0.63 -3.68
N VAL A 173 13.78 0.43 -3.08
CA VAL A 173 12.70 1.22 -3.71
C VAL A 173 13.23 1.90 -4.97
N ALA A 174 14.42 2.51 -4.90
CA ALA A 174 15.06 3.12 -6.07
C ALA A 174 15.41 2.07 -7.14
N ALA A 175 15.92 0.91 -6.73
CA ALA A 175 16.18 -0.20 -7.64
C ALA A 175 14.92 -0.68 -8.36
N ALA A 176 13.78 -0.80 -7.67
CA ALA A 176 12.51 -1.18 -8.29
C ALA A 176 12.06 -0.17 -9.36
N LEU A 177 12.19 1.12 -9.06
CA LEU A 177 11.85 2.18 -10.01
C LEU A 177 12.75 2.15 -11.25
N VAL A 178 14.05 1.92 -11.07
CA VAL A 178 15.02 1.80 -12.17
C VAL A 178 14.76 0.55 -13.02
N GLU A 179 14.59 -0.62 -12.42
CA GLU A 179 14.30 -1.88 -13.14
C GLU A 179 12.98 -1.81 -13.93
N LEU A 180 12.03 -0.99 -13.46
CA LEU A 180 10.75 -0.75 -14.13
C LEU A 180 10.78 0.47 -15.06
N ASN A 181 11.93 1.13 -15.26
CA ASN A 181 12.09 2.31 -16.12
C ASN A 181 11.16 3.48 -15.77
N VAL A 182 10.90 3.71 -14.48
CA VAL A 182 10.11 4.85 -13.98
C VAL A 182 11.01 6.04 -13.71
N THR A 183 10.81 7.14 -14.45
CA THR A 183 11.66 8.35 -14.38
C THR A 183 10.93 9.59 -13.84
N GLU A 184 9.60 9.55 -13.73
CA GLU A 184 8.80 10.64 -13.14
C GLU A 184 8.56 10.37 -11.66
N VAL A 185 9.60 10.58 -10.86
CA VAL A 185 9.57 10.37 -9.41
C VAL A 185 9.64 11.70 -8.68
N TYR A 186 8.76 11.89 -7.71
CA TYR A 186 8.61 13.13 -6.94
C TYR A 186 8.81 12.88 -5.45
N ALA A 187 9.67 13.70 -4.83
CA ALA A 187 10.11 13.60 -3.45
C ALA A 187 9.10 14.20 -2.45
N VAL A 188 7.83 13.83 -2.57
CA VAL A 188 6.73 14.32 -1.74
C VAL A 188 5.89 13.17 -1.21
N GLY A 189 5.49 13.26 0.07
CA GLY A 189 4.67 12.26 0.75
C GLY A 189 3.27 12.76 1.16
N GLY A 190 2.53 11.93 1.88
CA GLY A 190 1.33 12.33 2.61
C GLY A 190 0.16 12.85 1.77
N ALA A 191 -0.74 13.60 2.42
CA ALA A 191 -1.90 14.18 1.77
C ALA A 191 -1.54 15.21 0.68
N GLN A 192 -0.42 15.93 0.86
CA GLN A 192 0.07 16.92 -0.10
C GLN A 192 0.50 16.28 -1.43
N ALA A 193 1.11 15.08 -1.40
CA ALA A 193 1.43 14.34 -2.61
C ALA A 193 0.17 13.90 -3.38
N ILE A 194 -0.85 13.42 -2.67
CA ILE A 194 -2.13 13.03 -3.26
C ILE A 194 -2.83 14.25 -3.88
N ALA A 195 -2.80 15.40 -3.21
CA ALA A 195 -3.33 16.65 -3.75
C ALA A 195 -2.58 17.09 -5.02
N ALA A 196 -1.24 17.00 -5.03
CA ALA A 196 -0.42 17.33 -6.18
C ALA A 196 -0.74 16.44 -7.39
N LEU A 197 -0.86 15.13 -7.19
CA LEU A 197 -1.25 14.20 -8.25
C LEU A 197 -2.68 14.48 -8.76
N ALA A 198 -3.61 14.81 -7.85
CA ALA A 198 -5.01 15.01 -8.21
C ALA A 198 -5.28 16.31 -8.98
N TYR A 199 -4.59 17.39 -8.63
CA TYR A 199 -4.86 18.73 -9.16
C TYR A 199 -3.73 19.30 -10.01
N GLY A 200 -2.54 18.75 -9.91
CA GLY A 200 -1.34 19.27 -10.54
C GLY A 200 -0.75 20.47 -9.77
N THR A 201 0.54 20.69 -9.97
CA THR A 201 1.31 21.87 -9.57
C THR A 201 2.23 22.28 -10.73
N GLU A 202 3.10 23.26 -10.51
CA GLU A 202 4.12 23.69 -11.47
C GLU A 202 5.07 22.54 -11.83
N THR A 203 5.46 21.73 -10.85
CA THR A 203 6.38 20.60 -11.05
C THR A 203 5.67 19.24 -11.20
N VAL A 204 4.56 19.01 -10.50
CA VAL A 204 3.85 17.72 -10.47
C VAL A 204 2.64 17.76 -11.42
N PRO A 205 2.65 17.02 -12.54
CA PRO A 205 1.51 16.96 -13.43
C PRO A 205 0.29 16.27 -12.79
N ARG A 206 -0.91 16.77 -13.13
CA ARG A 206 -2.16 16.08 -12.82
C ARG A 206 -2.26 14.72 -13.53
N VAL A 207 -2.75 13.72 -12.79
CA VAL A 207 -3.02 12.35 -13.27
C VAL A 207 -4.53 12.06 -13.36
N ASP A 208 -4.89 10.91 -13.95
CA ASP A 208 -6.28 10.48 -14.10
C ASP A 208 -6.73 9.52 -12.99
N LYS A 209 -5.79 8.72 -12.46
CA LYS A 209 -6.03 7.78 -11.36
C LYS A 209 -4.83 7.76 -10.40
N ILE A 210 -5.12 7.71 -9.10
CA ILE A 210 -4.13 7.56 -8.04
C ILE A 210 -4.27 6.18 -7.39
N THR A 211 -3.18 5.46 -7.25
CA THR A 211 -3.15 4.17 -6.55
C THR A 211 -2.03 4.12 -5.52
N GLY A 212 -2.05 3.10 -4.68
CA GLY A 212 -1.02 2.84 -3.69
C GLY A 212 -1.53 3.00 -2.25
N PRO A 213 -1.07 2.14 -1.34
CA PRO A 213 -1.46 2.21 0.07
C PRO A 213 -0.75 3.39 0.75
N GLY A 214 -1.30 3.85 1.87
CA GLY A 214 -0.65 4.87 2.68
C GLY A 214 -1.32 4.97 4.05
N ASN A 215 -0.79 5.85 4.90
CA ASN A 215 -1.36 6.09 6.22
C ASN A 215 -2.76 6.73 6.14
N LYS A 216 -3.39 6.95 7.29
CA LYS A 216 -4.73 7.58 7.41
C LYS A 216 -4.86 8.92 6.67
N TYR A 217 -3.79 9.72 6.58
CA TYR A 217 -3.80 11.01 5.85
C TYR A 217 -3.87 10.79 4.34
N VAL A 218 -3.12 9.82 3.81
CA VAL A 218 -3.18 9.43 2.39
C VAL A 218 -4.54 8.84 2.05
N ALA A 219 -5.07 7.96 2.91
CA ALA A 219 -6.39 7.37 2.74
C ALA A 219 -7.51 8.44 2.73
N ALA A 220 -7.47 9.38 3.69
CA ALA A 220 -8.38 10.53 3.74
C ALA A 220 -8.26 11.40 2.49
N ALA A 221 -7.04 11.69 2.04
CA ALA A 221 -6.81 12.52 0.86
C ALA A 221 -7.37 11.85 -0.40
N LYS A 222 -7.12 10.55 -0.60
CA LYS A 222 -7.67 9.77 -1.71
C LYS A 222 -9.20 9.82 -1.72
N LYS A 223 -9.84 9.66 -0.55
CA LYS A 223 -11.29 9.81 -0.40
C LYS A 223 -11.78 11.20 -0.82
N LEU A 224 -11.08 12.27 -0.40
CA LEU A 224 -11.48 13.65 -0.68
C LEU A 224 -11.24 14.10 -2.12
N VAL A 225 -10.27 13.50 -2.83
CA VAL A 225 -10.01 13.81 -4.25
C VAL A 225 -10.75 12.89 -5.22
N PHE A 226 -11.41 11.84 -4.72
CA PHE A 226 -12.22 10.94 -5.54
C PHE A 226 -13.31 11.73 -6.29
N GLY A 227 -13.43 11.47 -7.59
CA GLY A 227 -14.30 12.22 -8.51
C GLY A 227 -13.55 13.28 -9.31
N ALA A 228 -12.50 13.90 -8.75
CA ALA A 228 -11.54 14.70 -9.52
C ALA A 228 -10.52 13.80 -10.23
N VAL A 229 -10.16 12.69 -9.58
CA VAL A 229 -9.36 11.58 -10.12
C VAL A 229 -9.96 10.25 -9.66
N GLY A 230 -9.68 9.18 -10.40
CA GLY A 230 -9.97 7.82 -9.93
C GLY A 230 -9.06 7.46 -8.76
N ILE A 231 -9.53 6.58 -7.88
CA ILE A 231 -8.71 5.91 -6.87
C ILE A 231 -8.88 4.39 -7.00
N ASP A 232 -7.92 3.61 -6.52
CA ASP A 232 -8.03 2.16 -6.32
C ASP A 232 -8.99 1.81 -5.17
N SER A 233 -8.64 2.22 -3.95
CA SER A 233 -9.40 1.95 -2.74
C SER A 233 -8.94 2.86 -1.59
N ILE A 234 -9.75 2.90 -0.53
CA ILE A 234 -9.34 3.41 0.78
C ILE A 234 -8.78 2.21 1.54
N ALA A 235 -7.45 2.07 1.53
CA ALA A 235 -6.79 0.92 2.15
C ALA A 235 -7.07 0.89 3.66
N GLY A 236 -7.67 -0.21 4.12
CA GLY A 236 -7.88 -0.50 5.53
C GLY A 236 -6.61 -1.02 6.21
N PRO A 237 -6.65 -1.19 7.54
CA PRO A 237 -5.61 -1.92 8.26
C PRO A 237 -5.44 -3.33 7.69
N SER A 238 -4.20 -3.80 7.60
CA SER A 238 -3.90 -5.10 7.00
C SER A 238 -4.54 -6.25 7.82
N GLU A 239 -4.95 -7.33 7.16
CA GLU A 239 -5.51 -8.52 7.81
C GLU A 239 -5.07 -9.85 7.21
N VAL A 240 -5.07 -10.92 8.02
CA VAL A 240 -4.94 -12.31 7.59
C VAL A 240 -5.92 -13.19 8.35
N VAL A 241 -6.54 -14.14 7.65
CA VAL A 241 -7.34 -15.22 8.25
C VAL A 241 -6.75 -16.54 7.80
N ILE A 242 -6.24 -17.32 8.75
CA ILE A 242 -5.69 -18.65 8.53
C ILE A 242 -6.77 -19.66 8.87
N ILE A 243 -7.03 -20.60 7.97
CA ILE A 243 -7.92 -21.73 8.21
C ILE A 243 -7.06 -22.99 8.24
N ALA A 244 -7.03 -23.69 9.37
CA ALA A 244 -6.17 -24.85 9.55
C ALA A 244 -6.87 -25.95 10.36
N ASP A 245 -6.68 -27.21 9.95
CA ASP A 245 -7.10 -28.39 10.71
C ASP A 245 -5.95 -28.91 11.59
N ASP A 246 -6.19 -30.01 12.32
CA ASP A 246 -5.23 -30.62 13.23
C ASP A 246 -3.96 -31.19 12.57
N SER A 247 -3.89 -31.24 11.23
CA SER A 247 -2.68 -31.65 10.51
C SER A 247 -1.66 -30.52 10.37
N ALA A 248 -2.07 -29.27 10.63
CA ALA A 248 -1.21 -28.11 10.49
C ALA A 248 -0.16 -28.03 11.61
N ARG A 249 0.99 -27.47 11.25
CA ARG A 249 2.08 -27.20 12.18
C ARG A 249 1.83 -25.90 12.93
N ALA A 250 1.67 -25.98 14.25
CA ALA A 250 1.44 -24.83 15.11
C ALA A 250 2.52 -23.73 14.99
N ASP A 251 3.78 -24.12 14.81
CA ASP A 251 4.89 -23.18 14.66
C ASP A 251 4.85 -22.39 13.35
N PHE A 252 4.34 -23.00 12.28
CA PHE A 252 4.15 -22.34 10.98
C PHE A 252 2.94 -21.42 11.01
N VAL A 253 1.82 -21.88 11.56
CA VAL A 253 0.62 -21.04 11.73
C VAL A 253 0.94 -19.83 12.60
N ALA A 254 1.70 -20.00 13.67
CA ALA A 254 2.16 -18.89 14.51
C ALA A 254 3.02 -17.89 13.73
N ALA A 255 3.95 -18.37 12.90
CA ALA A 255 4.79 -17.51 12.06
C ALA A 255 3.94 -16.70 11.07
N ASP A 256 2.92 -17.30 10.44
CA ASP A 256 2.02 -16.62 9.51
C ASP A 256 1.16 -15.55 10.22
N LEU A 257 0.66 -15.82 11.43
CA LEU A 257 -0.03 -14.82 12.24
C LEU A 257 0.88 -13.63 12.58
N LEU A 258 2.14 -13.92 12.97
CA LEU A 258 3.13 -12.90 13.32
C LEU A 258 3.57 -12.07 12.13
N ALA A 259 3.72 -12.68 10.95
CA ALA A 259 4.07 -12.00 9.70
C ALA A 259 3.04 -10.90 9.35
N GLN A 260 1.77 -11.13 9.67
CA GLN A 260 0.75 -10.13 9.51
C GLN A 260 0.76 -9.08 10.62
N ALA A 261 0.88 -9.50 11.87
CA ALA A 261 0.83 -8.60 13.02
C ALA A 261 2.00 -7.60 13.07
N GLU A 262 3.14 -7.89 12.42
CA GLU A 262 4.28 -6.97 12.39
C GLU A 262 4.11 -5.76 11.47
N HIS A 263 3.03 -5.73 10.67
CA HIS A 263 2.76 -4.63 9.75
C HIS A 263 2.32 -3.34 10.45
N GLY A 264 1.61 -3.43 11.57
CA GLY A 264 1.06 -2.26 12.27
C GLY A 264 0.23 -2.64 13.50
N GLU A 265 0.01 -1.69 14.41
CA GLU A 265 -0.76 -1.90 15.65
C GLU A 265 -2.23 -2.20 15.41
N ASP A 266 -2.74 -1.84 14.23
CA ASP A 266 -4.10 -2.04 13.75
C ASP A 266 -4.22 -3.27 12.84
N ALA A 267 -3.14 -4.02 12.62
CA ALA A 267 -3.19 -5.29 11.88
C ALA A 267 -3.96 -6.35 12.67
N SER A 268 -4.72 -7.20 11.96
CA SER A 268 -5.45 -8.33 12.53
C SER A 268 -4.95 -9.64 11.96
N ALA A 269 -4.81 -10.63 12.83
CA ALA A 269 -4.37 -11.97 12.48
C ALA A 269 -5.26 -12.98 13.20
N ILE A 270 -5.99 -13.79 12.44
CA ILE A 270 -7.03 -14.68 12.95
C ILE A 270 -6.74 -16.12 12.55
N LEU A 271 -6.83 -17.05 13.49
CA LEU A 271 -6.82 -18.50 13.24
C LEU A 271 -8.23 -19.08 13.41
N LEU A 272 -8.75 -19.69 12.35
CA LEU A 272 -9.94 -20.53 12.39
C LEU A 272 -9.52 -21.98 12.31
N THR A 273 -9.81 -22.74 13.36
CA THR A 273 -9.49 -24.17 13.42
C THR A 273 -10.61 -24.98 14.07
N THR A 274 -10.72 -26.23 13.66
CA THR A 274 -11.57 -27.24 14.30
C THR A 274 -10.85 -27.97 15.45
N SER A 275 -9.56 -27.70 15.68
CA SER A 275 -8.73 -28.36 16.69
C SER A 275 -8.40 -27.43 17.85
N GLU A 276 -8.88 -27.77 19.05
CA GLU A 276 -8.55 -27.02 20.26
C GLU A 276 -7.06 -27.15 20.61
N ASP A 277 -6.44 -28.30 20.32
CA ASP A 277 -5.02 -28.54 20.57
C ASP A 277 -4.17 -27.63 19.68
N LEU A 278 -4.47 -27.56 18.37
CA LEU A 278 -3.76 -26.65 17.46
C LEU A 278 -3.88 -25.18 17.90
N ALA A 279 -5.07 -24.75 18.33
CA ALA A 279 -5.28 -23.38 18.81
C ALA A 279 -4.39 -23.06 20.02
N ARG A 280 -4.27 -23.99 20.96
CA ARG A 280 -3.44 -23.84 22.18
C ARG A 280 -1.96 -23.85 21.85
N GLU A 281 -1.52 -24.78 21.01
CA GLU A 281 -0.13 -24.89 20.58
C GLU A 281 0.31 -23.66 19.79
N THR A 282 -0.51 -23.20 18.85
CA THR A 282 -0.25 -21.97 18.07
C THR A 282 -0.15 -20.76 19.00
N ALA A 283 -1.06 -20.63 19.98
CA ALA A 283 -1.01 -19.52 20.94
C ALA A 283 0.25 -19.56 21.83
N ALA A 284 0.84 -20.73 22.06
CA ALA A 284 2.12 -20.87 22.76
C ALA A 284 3.29 -20.47 21.85
N GLU A 285 3.30 -20.95 20.61
CA GLU A 285 4.31 -20.63 19.59
C GLU A 285 4.35 -19.13 19.27
N VAL A 286 3.19 -18.48 19.15
CA VAL A 286 3.12 -17.03 18.95
C VAL A 286 3.85 -16.27 20.07
N LYS A 287 3.67 -16.67 21.34
CA LYS A 287 4.38 -16.04 22.46
C LYS A 287 5.88 -16.31 22.40
N LEU A 288 6.27 -17.53 22.05
CA LEU A 288 7.65 -17.95 21.96
C LEU A 288 8.40 -17.18 20.86
N GLN A 289 7.84 -17.15 19.67
CA GLN A 289 8.43 -16.50 18.50
C GLN A 289 8.39 -14.97 18.65
N ALA A 290 7.29 -14.37 19.11
CA ALA A 290 7.22 -12.91 19.32
C ALA A 290 8.29 -12.38 20.28
N ALA A 291 8.76 -13.21 21.22
CA ALA A 291 9.78 -12.80 22.19
C ALA A 291 11.16 -12.52 21.56
N SER A 292 11.48 -13.13 20.41
CA SER A 292 12.75 -12.98 19.71
C SER A 292 12.73 -11.94 18.57
N LEU A 293 11.53 -11.47 18.18
CA LEU A 293 11.38 -10.55 17.06
C LEU A 293 11.66 -9.09 17.43
N SER A 294 12.32 -8.36 16.52
CA SER A 294 12.72 -6.96 16.72
C SER A 294 11.55 -5.99 16.92
N ARG A 295 10.37 -6.34 16.38
CA ARG A 295 9.12 -5.57 16.49
C ARG A 295 8.18 -6.08 17.60
N ARG A 296 8.70 -6.78 18.61
CA ARG A 296 7.92 -7.38 19.70
C ARG A 296 6.83 -6.47 20.29
N ALA A 297 7.16 -5.22 20.64
CA ALA A 297 6.18 -4.33 21.26
C ALA A 297 5.00 -3.99 20.33
N LEU A 298 5.24 -3.92 19.02
CA LEU A 298 4.20 -3.72 18.00
C LEU A 298 3.31 -4.96 17.89
N LEU A 299 3.93 -6.14 17.79
CA LEU A 299 3.27 -7.44 17.71
C LEU A 299 2.36 -7.68 18.92
N GLU A 300 2.87 -7.42 20.13
CA GLU A 300 2.10 -7.57 21.37
C GLU A 300 0.85 -6.67 21.38
N ARG A 301 0.94 -5.43 20.84
CA ARG A 301 -0.21 -4.51 20.74
C ARG A 301 -1.21 -4.95 19.67
N SER A 302 -0.75 -5.29 18.47
CA SER A 302 -1.61 -5.76 17.37
C SER A 302 -2.38 -7.01 17.79
N LEU A 303 -1.69 -8.03 18.27
CA LEU A 303 -2.32 -9.31 18.63
C LEU A 303 -3.24 -9.19 19.86
N ALA A 304 -2.89 -8.36 20.84
CA ALA A 304 -3.77 -8.11 21.98
C ALA A 304 -5.06 -7.38 21.59
N ARG A 305 -5.01 -6.53 20.57
CA ARG A 305 -6.16 -5.75 20.10
C ARG A 305 -7.03 -6.59 19.16
N ASP A 306 -6.43 -7.17 18.13
CA ASP A 306 -7.15 -7.70 16.96
C ASP A 306 -6.73 -9.13 16.57
N GLY A 307 -5.96 -9.83 17.41
CA GLY A 307 -5.66 -11.26 17.26
C GLY A 307 -6.74 -12.16 17.84
N ALA A 308 -7.13 -13.22 17.13
CA ALA A 308 -8.13 -14.21 17.60
C ALA A 308 -7.81 -15.63 17.11
#